data_AF-A0A495X1H9-F1
#
_entry.id   AF-A0A495X1H9-F1
#
_cell.length_a   1.000
_cell.length_b   1.000
_cell.length_c   1.000
_cell.angle_alpha   90.00
_cell.angle_beta   90.00
_cell.angle_gamma   90.00
#
_symmetry.space_group_name_H-M   'P 1'
#
loop_
_entity.id
_entity.type
_entity.pdbx_description
1 polymer ?
#
loop_
_entity_poly.entity_id
_entity_poly.type
_entity_poly.pdbx_seq_one_letter_code
_entity_poly.pdbx_strand_id
1 'polypeptide(L)'
;MIDLDAHLGRRVTLRGTAHDAHAGAVLVPEGGEPPVYVEHLAAWGADAGRDVRVTGVLRLVPPTTRPRPVSHGLTGAVYVLTDPVVER
;
A
#
# COMPACT_ATOMS: atom_id res chain seq x y z
N MET A 1 12.31 2.64 -10.30
CA MET A 1 11.93 1.89 -9.09
C MET A 1 12.20 2.80 -7.90
N ILE A 2 11.16 3.15 -7.12
CA ILE A 2 11.32 4.00 -5.94
C ILE A 2 11.87 3.17 -4.77
N ASP A 3 12.84 3.69 -4.04
CA ASP A 3 13.38 3.06 -2.84
C ASP A 3 12.48 3.40 -1.64
N LEU A 4 11.50 2.54 -1.37
CA LEU A 4 10.53 2.73 -0.29
C LEU A 4 11.17 2.62 1.10
N ASP A 5 12.20 1.78 1.25
CA ASP A 5 12.93 1.59 2.51
C ASP A 5 13.60 2.89 2.96
N ALA A 6 14.19 3.65 2.04
CA ALA A 6 14.80 4.95 2.32
C ALA A 6 13.81 6.02 2.83
N HIS A 7 12.51 5.78 2.68
CA HIS A 7 11.45 6.71 3.04
C HIS A 7 10.59 6.26 4.24
N LEU A 8 10.94 5.16 4.89
CA LEU A 8 10.24 4.68 6.08
C LEU A 8 10.22 5.72 7.21
N GLY A 9 9.05 5.87 7.83
CA GLY A 9 8.79 6.84 8.89
C GLY A 9 8.61 8.28 8.39
N ARG A 10 8.73 8.55 7.08
CA ARG A 10 8.57 9.89 6.52
C ARG A 10 7.20 10.05 5.88
N ARG A 11 6.70 11.29 5.88
CA ARG A 11 5.54 11.68 5.08
C ARG A 11 5.99 11.78 3.62
N VAL A 12 5.38 11.00 2.75
CA VAL A 12 5.68 10.93 1.32
C VAL A 12 4.41 11.03 0.48
N THR A 13 4.57 11.48 -0.76
CA THR A 13 3.52 11.46 -1.78
C THR A 13 3.90 10.43 -2.83
N LEU A 14 3.13 9.34 -2.90
CA LEU A 14 3.29 8.30 -3.91
C LEU A 14 2.27 8.53 -5.02
N ARG A 15 2.72 8.34 -6.26
CA ARG A 15 1.85 8.27 -7.44
C ARG A 15 1.86 6.85 -7.97
N GLY A 16 0.70 6.34 -8.33
CA GLY A 16 0.56 4.97 -8.79
C GLY A 16 -0.87 4.60 -9.18
N THR A 17 -1.04 3.37 -9.62
CA THR A 17 -2.35 2.84 -10.00
C THR A 17 -3.06 2.26 -8.79
N ALA A 18 -4.32 2.62 -8.61
CA ALA A 18 -5.19 2.14 -7.56
C ALA A 18 -5.66 0.70 -7.83
N HIS A 19 -5.45 -0.22 -6.89
CA HIS A 19 -5.91 -1.61 -7.00
C HIS A 19 -6.55 -2.10 -5.70
N ASP A 20 -7.55 -2.97 -5.82
CA ASP A 20 -8.18 -3.63 -4.68
C ASP A 20 -7.54 -5.00 -4.45
N ALA A 21 -6.93 -5.19 -3.28
CA ALA A 21 -6.38 -6.45 -2.84
C ALA A 21 -7.31 -7.13 -1.81
N HIS A 22 -7.08 -8.42 -1.54
CA HIS A 22 -7.93 -9.18 -0.61
C HIS A 22 -8.01 -8.56 0.80
N ALA A 23 -6.93 -7.92 1.26
CA ALA A 23 -6.83 -7.32 2.60
C ALA A 23 -7.14 -5.81 2.64
N GLY A 24 -7.42 -5.17 1.50
CA GLY A 24 -7.71 -3.74 1.44
C GLY A 24 -7.27 -3.06 0.14
N ALA A 25 -7.37 -1.74 0.12
CA ALA A 25 -6.92 -0.92 -1.00
C ALA A 25 -5.39 -0.80 -1.04
N VAL A 26 -4.80 -1.01 -2.21
CA VAL A 26 -3.36 -0.86 -2.46
C VAL A 26 -3.08 0.12 -3.59
N LEU A 27 -1.97 0.83 -3.49
CA LEU A 27 -1.39 1.64 -4.55
C LEU A 27 -0.20 0.89 -5.13
N VAL A 28 -0.15 0.71 -6.44
CA VAL A 28 1.04 0.21 -7.15
C VAL A 28 1.82 1.40 -7.68
N PRO A 29 3.00 1.75 -7.10
CA PRO A 29 3.73 2.96 -7.47
C PRO A 29 4.15 3.01 -8.94
N GLU A 30 4.28 4.21 -9.50
CA GLU A 30 4.92 4.46 -10.80
C GLU A 30 6.40 4.02 -10.73
N GLY A 31 6.66 2.76 -11.10
CA GLY A 31 7.93 2.11 -10.84
C GLY A 31 7.81 0.60 -10.60
N GLY A 32 6.59 0.10 -10.45
CA GLY A 32 6.27 -1.31 -10.29
C GLY A 32 6.06 -1.72 -8.84
N GLU A 33 6.19 -3.01 -8.58
CA GLU A 33 6.13 -3.59 -7.23
C GLU A 33 7.28 -3.06 -6.33
N PRO A 34 7.10 -3.08 -4.99
CA PRO A 34 5.99 -3.68 -4.25
C PRO A 34 4.76 -2.76 -4.08
N PRO A 35 3.55 -3.34 -3.95
CA PRO A 35 2.33 -2.58 -3.67
C PRO A 35 2.36 -1.99 -2.25
N VAL A 36 1.73 -0.83 -2.09
CA VAL A 36 1.63 -0.09 -0.83
C VAL A 36 0.18 -0.02 -0.38
N TYR A 37 -0.14 -0.60 0.78
CA TYR A 37 -1.48 -0.55 1.35
C TYR A 37 -1.82 0.87 1.80
N VAL A 38 -3.08 1.26 1.62
CA VAL A 38 -3.60 2.53 2.14
C VAL A 38 -4.39 2.26 3.40
N GLU A 39 -3.90 2.74 4.54
CA GLU A 39 -4.54 2.50 5.83
C GLU A 39 -5.98 3.08 5.84
N HIS A 40 -6.88 2.39 6.53
CA HIS A 40 -8.30 2.75 6.64
C HIS A 40 -9.10 2.81 5.32
N LEU A 41 -8.48 2.45 4.19
CA LEU A 41 -9.16 2.35 2.90
C LEU A 41 -9.41 0.87 2.56
N ALA A 42 -10.67 0.45 2.65
CA ALA A 42 -11.05 -0.93 2.38
C ALA A 42 -11.01 -1.28 0.89
N ALA A 43 -11.39 -0.34 0.01
CA ALA A 43 -11.37 -0.48 -1.43
C ALA A 43 -11.36 0.90 -2.11
N TRP A 44 -10.84 0.97 -3.32
CA TRP A 44 -10.87 2.16 -4.20
C TRP A 44 -12.21 2.35 -4.89
N GLY A 45 -12.96 1.25 -5.12
CA GLY A 45 -14.26 1.31 -5.77
C GLY A 45 -14.15 1.84 -7.21
N ALA A 46 -14.84 2.94 -7.51
CA ALA A 46 -14.86 3.52 -8.86
C ALA A 46 -13.50 4.07 -9.34
N ASP A 47 -12.56 4.28 -8.41
CA ASP A 47 -11.21 4.73 -8.73
C ASP A 47 -10.23 3.56 -8.94
N ALA A 48 -10.66 2.32 -8.76
CA ALA A 48 -9.84 1.16 -9.07
C ALA A 48 -9.44 1.15 -10.56
N GLY A 49 -8.15 0.91 -10.82
CA GLY A 49 -7.53 0.96 -12.14
C GLY A 49 -7.15 2.36 -12.61
N ARG A 50 -7.38 3.41 -11.82
CA ARG A 50 -6.96 4.79 -12.14
C ARG A 50 -5.62 5.14 -11.51
N ASP A 51 -4.94 6.10 -12.11
CA ASP A 51 -3.77 6.72 -11.51
C ASP A 51 -4.21 7.73 -10.45
N VAL A 52 -3.70 7.57 -9.24
CA VAL A 52 -4.01 8.42 -8.09
C VAL A 52 -2.72 8.88 -7.41
N ARG A 53 -2.81 9.96 -6.64
CA ARG A 53 -1.76 10.39 -5.73
C ARG A 53 -2.20 10.16 -4.29
N VAL A 54 -1.33 9.57 -3.49
CA VAL A 54 -1.60 9.33 -2.07
C VAL A 54 -0.45 9.91 -1.25
N THR A 55 -0.79 10.79 -0.33
CA THR A 55 0.17 11.37 0.61
C THR A 55 -0.08 10.79 2.00
N GLY A 56 0.93 10.19 2.62
CA GLY A 56 0.81 9.58 3.94
C GLY A 56 2.18 9.32 4.57
N VAL A 57 2.20 8.76 5.77
CA VAL A 57 3.45 8.32 6.42
C VAL A 57 3.72 6.88 6.02
N LEU A 58 4.86 6.64 5.37
CA LEU A 58 5.22 5.31 4.90
C LEU A 58 5.75 4.47 6.06
N ARG A 59 5.20 3.27 6.25
CA ARG A 59 5.62 2.30 7.26
C ARG A 59 5.79 0.91 6.64
N LEU A 60 6.68 0.12 7.22
CA LEU A 60 6.82 -1.29 6.94
C LEU A 60 6.19 -2.07 8.09
N VAL A 61 5.15 -2.84 7.79
CA VAL A 61 4.47 -3.70 8.77
C VAL A 61 4.99 -5.12 8.58
N PRO A 62 5.63 -5.72 9.60
CA PRO A 62 6.07 -7.10 9.50
C PRO A 62 4.87 -8.05 9.39
N PRO A 63 5.04 -9.24 8.80
CA PRO A 63 3.97 -10.23 8.75
C PRO A 63 3.53 -10.57 10.18
N THR A 64 2.25 -10.40 10.49
CA THR A 64 1.71 -10.74 11.81
C THR A 64 1.81 -12.25 12.03
N THR A 65 2.55 -12.68 13.05
CA THR A 65 2.80 -14.07 13.45
C THR A 65 1.60 -14.77 14.08
N ARG A 66 0.37 -14.55 13.61
CA ARG A 66 -0.74 -15.45 13.96
C ARG A 66 -0.61 -16.72 13.12
N PRO A 67 -0.40 -17.91 13.72
CA PRO A 67 -0.41 -19.15 12.97
C PRO A 67 -1.85 -19.46 12.57
N ARG A 68 -2.31 -18.86 11.46
CA ARG A 68 -3.47 -19.38 10.74
C ARG A 68 -2.95 -20.37 9.70
N PRO A 69 -3.60 -21.54 9.56
CA PRO A 69 -3.21 -22.52 8.57
C PRO A 69 -3.33 -21.86 7.19
N VAL A 70 -2.22 -21.90 6.47
CA VAL A 70 -1.97 -21.51 5.07
C VAL A 70 -3.20 -21.09 4.26
N SER A 71 -3.25 -19.82 3.86
CA SER A 71 -4.01 -19.37 2.69
C SER A 71 -3.52 -18.00 2.22
N HIS A 72 -2.97 -17.99 1.00
CA HIS A 72 -2.81 -16.85 0.09
C HIS A 72 -1.69 -15.82 0.38
N GLY A 73 -0.48 -16.13 -0.10
CA GLY A 73 0.36 -15.19 -0.87
C GLY A 73 1.12 -14.05 -0.16
N LEU A 74 0.82 -13.70 1.09
CA LEU A 74 1.54 -12.65 1.81
C LEU A 74 2.65 -13.22 2.69
N THR A 75 3.77 -13.58 2.05
CA THR A 75 4.93 -14.22 2.71
C THR A 75 6.03 -13.20 3.10
N GLY A 76 5.69 -11.93 3.33
CA GLY A 76 6.67 -10.87 3.56
C GLY A 76 6.11 -9.64 4.28
N ALA A 77 7.01 -8.75 4.71
CA ALA A 77 6.63 -7.45 5.25
C ALA A 77 5.93 -6.61 4.17
N VAL A 78 4.95 -5.80 4.58
CA VAL A 78 4.14 -4.99 3.66
C VAL A 78 4.33 -3.51 3.91
N TYR A 79 4.35 -2.72 2.83
CA TYR A 79 4.36 -1.27 2.92
C TYR A 79 2.94 -0.75 3.15
N VAL A 80 2.80 0.20 4.07
CA VAL A 80 1.53 0.83 4.42
C VAL A 80 1.71 2.34 4.48
N LEU A 81 0.80 3.09 3.87
CA LEU A 81 0.64 4.53 4.09
C LEU A 81 -0.38 4.75 5.21
N THR A 82 0.11 5.25 6.35
CA THR A 82 -0.73 5.69 7.46
C THR A 82 -1.09 7.16 7.30
N ASP A 83 -2.21 7.56 7.93
CA ASP A 83 -2.76 8.91 7.82
C ASP A 83 -2.91 9.41 6.35
N PRO A 84 -3.48 8.58 5.45
CA PRO A 84 -3.44 8.87 4.02
C PRO A 84 -4.41 9.99 3.63
N VAL A 85 -3.94 10.84 2.72
CA VAL A 85 -4.72 11.82 1.97
C VAL A 85 -4.65 11.42 0.50
N VAL A 86 -5.81 11.10 -0.07
CA VAL A 86 -5.94 10.67 -1.47
C VAL A 86 -6.33 11.87 -2.34
N GLU A 87 -5.54 12.11 -3.38
CA GLU A 87 -5.79 13.07 -4.46
C GLU A 87 -6.12 12.27 -5.73
N ARG A 88 -7.34 12.47 -6.25
CA ARG A 88 -7.95 11.69 -7.35
C ARG A 88 -8.10 12.55 -8.59
#